data_AF-A0A2G7LY38-F1
#
_entry.id   AF-A0A2G7LY38-F1
#
_cell.length_a   1.000
_cell.length_b   1.000
_cell.length_c   1.000
_cell.angle_alpha   90.00
_cell.angle_beta   90.00
_cell.angle_gamma   90.00
#
_symmetry.space_group_name_H-M   'P 1'
#
loop_
_entity.id
_entity.type
_entity.pdbx_description
1 polymer ?
#
loop_
_entity_poly.entity_id
_entity_poly.type
_entity_poly.pdbx_seq_one_letter_code
_entity_poly.pdbx_strand_id
1 'polypeptide(L)'
;MDIIAKYGQQVWGSVDINKQVTINTSNNIFTFSVDGTPYTLTLPTGTYKTIREKHESELIQAIATAASSQNIPVQFKLGGMHYDEKYNVLIIEHTDKENEHVLDNFTGSANDTLFGNIKFNLSPRD
;
A
#
# COMPACT_ATOMS: atom_id res chain seq x y z
N MET A 1 -5.91 -9.37 32.62
CA MET A 1 -6.81 -8.68 31.67
C MET A 1 -6.13 -8.74 30.35
N ASP A 2 -6.67 -9.55 29.44
CA ASP A 2 -6.20 -9.59 28.06
C ASP A 2 -6.53 -8.25 27.40
N ILE A 3 -5.52 -7.54 26.92
CA ILE A 3 -5.69 -6.42 25.98
C ILE A 3 -5.98 -7.09 24.61
N ILE A 4 -6.69 -6.59 23.60
CA ILE A 4 -6.96 -5.23 23.13
C ILE A 4 -8.10 -5.35 22.09
N ALA A 5 -9.08 -4.44 22.05
CA ALA A 5 -9.73 -4.15 20.77
C ALA A 5 -8.72 -3.29 19.98
N LYS A 6 -7.94 -3.89 19.07
CA LYS A 6 -7.06 -3.10 18.19
C LYS A 6 -7.92 -2.55 17.06
N TYR A 7 -8.36 -1.31 17.26
CA TYR A 7 -8.98 -0.52 16.22
C TYR A 7 -7.94 -0.11 15.15
N GLY A 8 -8.38 0.54 14.06
CA GLY A 8 -7.59 0.87 12.88
C GLY A 8 -7.69 -0.17 11.76
N GLN A 9 -7.11 0.14 10.59
CA GLN A 9 -7.12 -0.77 9.43
C GLN A 9 -5.79 -0.71 8.68
N GLN A 10 -5.21 -1.89 8.43
CA GLN A 10 -4.03 -2.08 7.59
C GLN A 10 -4.30 -3.18 6.57
N VAL A 11 -4.07 -2.89 5.29
CA VAL A 11 -4.18 -3.87 4.20
C VAL A 11 -2.84 -4.08 3.51
N TRP A 12 -2.57 -5.33 3.18
CA TRP A 12 -1.33 -5.76 2.53
C TRP A 12 -1.66 -6.24 1.12
N GLY A 13 -0.96 -5.71 0.13
CA GLY A 13 -1.07 -6.16 -1.26
C GLY A 13 -0.54 -7.58 -1.45
N SER A 14 -0.92 -8.19 -2.56
CA SER A 14 -0.46 -9.51 -2.98
C SER A 14 0.74 -9.49 -3.94
N VAL A 15 1.06 -8.32 -4.51
CA VAL A 15 2.10 -8.19 -5.53
C VAL A 15 3.47 -8.06 -4.90
N ASP A 16 4.41 -8.88 -5.36
CA ASP A 16 5.82 -8.78 -5.02
C ASP A 16 6.47 -7.56 -5.70
N ILE A 17 6.83 -6.57 -4.87
CA ILE A 17 7.56 -5.35 -5.23
C ILE A 17 9.00 -5.35 -4.71
N ASN A 18 9.53 -6.49 -4.27
CA ASN A 18 10.95 -6.67 -3.93
C ASN A 18 11.86 -6.57 -5.18
N LYS A 19 11.28 -6.77 -6.36
CA LYS A 19 11.91 -6.59 -7.66
C LYS A 19 11.76 -5.17 -8.19
N GLN A 20 12.42 -4.91 -9.31
CA GLN A 20 12.22 -3.69 -10.07
C GLN A 20 10.79 -3.61 -10.64
N VAL A 21 10.12 -2.47 -10.43
CA VAL A 21 8.75 -2.22 -10.90
C VAL A 21 8.76 -1.06 -11.89
N THR A 22 8.20 -1.25 -13.09
CA THR A 22 8.09 -0.21 -14.11
C THR A 22 6.67 0.32 -14.20
N ILE A 23 6.53 1.63 -14.03
CA ILE A 23 5.31 2.39 -14.28
C ILE A 23 5.50 3.20 -15.56
N ASN A 24 4.54 3.10 -16.48
CA ASN A 24 4.47 3.83 -17.73
C ASN A 24 3.04 4.39 -17.90
N THR A 25 2.77 5.07 -19.00
CA THR A 25 1.48 5.73 -19.23
C THR A 25 0.28 4.79 -19.35
N SER A 26 0.48 3.47 -19.55
CA SER A 26 -0.61 2.50 -19.59
C SER A 26 -0.92 1.85 -18.24
N ASN A 27 -0.05 1.98 -17.22
CA ASN A 27 -0.22 1.36 -15.90
C ASN A 27 0.10 2.30 -14.71
N ASN A 28 -0.25 3.58 -14.83
CA ASN A 28 0.07 4.60 -13.82
C ASN A 28 -1.11 5.11 -12.98
N ILE A 29 -2.30 4.50 -13.08
CA ILE A 29 -3.46 4.91 -12.28
C ILE A 29 -3.69 3.90 -11.16
N PHE A 30 -3.61 4.34 -9.91
CA PHE A 30 -3.91 3.51 -8.73
C PHE A 30 -5.10 4.10 -7.98
N THR A 31 -6.16 3.31 -7.84
CA THR A 31 -7.42 3.73 -7.21
C THR A 31 -7.75 2.81 -6.05
N PHE A 32 -8.21 3.38 -4.95
CA PHE A 32 -8.68 2.65 -3.77
C PHE A 32 -9.69 3.50 -3.01
N SER A 33 -10.46 2.88 -2.13
CA SER A 33 -11.41 3.59 -1.28
C SER A 33 -10.98 3.54 0.19
N VAL A 34 -11.24 4.63 0.89
CA VAL A 34 -11.09 4.75 2.34
C VAL A 34 -12.43 5.19 2.91
N ASP A 35 -13.03 4.35 3.75
CA ASP A 35 -14.35 4.59 4.35
C ASP A 35 -15.42 4.98 3.31
N GLY A 36 -15.41 4.27 2.17
CA GLY A 36 -16.32 4.51 1.05
C GLY A 36 -15.97 5.71 0.17
N THR A 37 -14.94 6.50 0.50
CA THR A 37 -14.46 7.61 -0.32
C THR A 37 -13.37 7.15 -1.28
N PRO A 38 -13.57 7.23 -2.61
CA PRO A 38 -12.56 6.80 -3.57
C PRO A 38 -11.46 7.85 -3.74
N TYR A 39 -10.22 7.39 -3.77
CA TYR A 39 -9.01 8.17 -4.07
C TYR A 39 -8.34 7.61 -5.30
N THR A 40 -7.77 8.49 -6.14
CA THR A 40 -7.04 8.09 -7.34
C THR A 40 -5.70 8.80 -7.39
N LEU A 41 -4.64 8.01 -7.48
CA LEU A 41 -3.27 8.47 -7.64
C LEU A 41 -2.84 8.27 -9.09
N THR A 42 -2.27 9.32 -9.68
CA THR A 42 -1.49 9.20 -10.92
C THR A 42 -0.03 9.09 -10.53
N LEU A 43 0.56 7.92 -10.76
CA LEU A 43 1.95 7.65 -10.43
C LEU A 43 2.88 8.20 -11.53
N PRO A 44 4.03 8.78 -11.18
CA PRO A 44 5.00 9.18 -12.18
C PRO A 44 5.48 7.96 -12.99
N THR A 45 5.76 8.17 -14.27
CA THR A 45 6.39 7.12 -15.08
C THR A 45 7.83 6.96 -14.64
N GLY A 46 8.28 5.72 -14.50
CA GLY A 46 9.62 5.44 -14.02
C GLY A 46 9.83 3.96 -13.78
N THR A 47 11.07 3.63 -13.45
CA THR A 47 11.42 2.29 -13.02
C THR A 47 11.98 2.38 -11.62
N TYR A 48 11.27 1.76 -10.69
CA TYR A 48 11.47 1.87 -9.26
C TYR A 48 12.14 0.63 -8.71
N LYS A 49 13.09 0.82 -7.79
CA LYS A 49 13.80 -0.23 -7.10
C LYS A 49 13.40 -0.29 -5.63
N THR A 50 13.41 -1.50 -5.11
CA THR A 50 13.32 -1.77 -3.66
C THR A 50 14.67 -2.30 -3.21
N ILE A 51 15.23 -1.70 -2.16
CA ILE A 51 16.47 -2.12 -1.51
C ILE A 51 16.07 -2.74 -0.18
N ARG A 52 15.86 -4.06 -0.21
CA ARG A 52 15.34 -4.81 0.92
C ARG A 52 16.21 -4.70 2.17
N GLU A 53 17.53 -4.72 2.00
CA GLU A 53 18.51 -4.63 3.09
C GLU A 53 18.40 -3.32 3.87
N LYS A 54 17.87 -2.28 3.22
CA LYS A 54 17.64 -0.96 3.82
C LYS A 54 16.19 -0.70 4.19
N HIS A 55 15.27 -1.62 3.86
CA HIS A 55 13.83 -1.41 3.99
C HIS A 55 13.35 -0.14 3.25
N GLU A 56 13.95 0.14 2.09
CA GLU A 56 13.67 1.32 1.28
C GLU A 56 13.05 0.91 -0.06
N SER A 57 12.08 1.68 -0.55
CA SER A 57 11.49 1.48 -1.86
C SER A 57 11.18 2.81 -2.53
N GLU A 58 11.76 3.03 -3.71
CA GLU A 58 11.51 4.21 -4.54
C GLU A 58 10.03 4.29 -4.96
N LEU A 59 9.38 3.14 -5.14
CA LEU A 59 7.96 3.07 -5.50
C LEU A 59 7.08 3.56 -4.34
N ILE A 60 7.36 3.13 -3.11
CA ILE A 60 6.60 3.57 -1.93
C ILE A 60 6.74 5.09 -1.74
N GLN A 61 7.95 5.62 -1.93
CA GLN A 61 8.19 7.07 -1.90
C GLN A 61 7.40 7.81 -3.00
N ALA A 62 7.36 7.28 -4.21
CA ALA A 62 6.61 7.86 -5.31
C ALA A 62 5.10 7.86 -5.06
N ILE A 63 4.55 6.78 -4.50
CA ILE A 63 3.14 6.68 -4.11
C ILE A 63 2.81 7.70 -3.01
N ALA A 64 3.62 7.76 -1.95
CA ALA A 64 3.43 8.73 -0.88
C ALA A 64 3.50 10.18 -1.38
N THR A 65 4.42 10.47 -2.31
CA THR A 65 4.52 11.78 -2.97
C THR A 65 3.25 12.11 -3.77
N ALA A 66 2.75 11.16 -4.56
CA ALA A 66 1.52 11.33 -5.36
C ALA A 66 0.27 11.53 -4.47
N ALA A 67 0.27 10.97 -3.26
CA ALA A 67 -0.81 11.12 -2.29
C ALA A 67 -0.73 12.39 -1.43
N SER A 68 0.46 12.98 -1.28
CA SER A 68 0.72 14.07 -0.33
C SER A 68 -0.19 15.30 -0.45
N SER A 69 -0.71 15.59 -1.64
CA SER A 69 -1.59 16.74 -1.90
C SER A 69 -3.08 16.44 -1.73
N GLN A 70 -3.47 15.19 -1.47
CA GLN A 70 -4.87 14.74 -1.50
C GLN A 70 -5.51 14.59 -0.11
N ASN A 71 -4.78 14.90 0.98
CA ASN A 71 -5.26 14.74 2.36
C ASN A 71 -5.89 13.35 2.63
N ILE A 72 -5.31 12.30 2.05
CA ILE A 72 -5.81 10.94 2.20
C ILE A 72 -5.48 10.46 3.62
N PRO A 73 -6.43 9.90 4.38
CA PRO A 73 -6.19 9.44 5.76
C PRO A 73 -5.48 8.08 5.81
N VAL A 74 -4.47 7.89 4.96
CA VAL A 74 -3.66 6.66 4.93
C VAL A 74 -2.18 6.99 4.78
N GLN A 75 -1.34 6.04 5.21
CA GLN A 75 0.08 6.01 4.94
C GLN A 75 0.46 4.75 4.16
N PHE A 76 1.47 4.88 3.30
CA PHE A 76 2.00 3.81 2.46
C PHE A 76 3.30 3.29 3.06
N LYS A 77 3.42 1.98 3.24
CA LYS A 77 4.58 1.33 3.87
C LYS A 77 5.09 0.17 3.02
N LEU A 78 6.37 -0.16 3.20
CA LEU A 78 6.97 -1.37 2.65
C LEU A 78 6.74 -2.54 3.60
N GLY A 79 5.94 -3.53 3.20
CA GLY A 79 5.75 -4.76 3.95
C GLY A 79 6.79 -5.81 3.62
N GLY A 80 7.28 -6.54 4.62
CA GLY A 80 8.11 -7.73 4.42
C GLY A 80 7.30 -9.01 4.65
N MET A 81 7.24 -9.90 3.67
CA MET A 81 6.61 -11.21 3.78
C MET A 81 7.67 -12.28 4.04
N HIS A 82 7.40 -13.14 5.03
CA HIS A 82 8.32 -14.17 5.52
C HIS A 82 7.62 -15.54 5.65
N TYR A 83 6.83 -15.92 4.63
CA TYR A 83 6.27 -17.29 4.53
C TYR A 83 7.33 -18.23 3.95
N ASP A 84 7.14 -18.75 2.75
CA ASP A 84 8.06 -19.69 2.08
C ASP A 84 9.13 -18.96 1.27
N GLU A 85 8.74 -17.87 0.64
CA GLU A 85 9.63 -16.95 -0.07
C GLU A 85 9.62 -15.58 0.62
N LYS A 86 10.78 -14.95 0.63
CA LYS A 86 10.93 -13.63 1.22
C LYS A 86 10.76 -12.56 0.14
N TYR A 87 9.67 -11.83 0.21
CA TYR A 87 9.35 -10.75 -0.73
C TYR A 87 8.80 -9.52 -0.01
N ASN A 88 8.58 -8.44 -0.75
CA ASN A 88 8.09 -7.19 -0.24
C ASN A 88 6.78 -6.81 -0.93
N VAL A 89 5.88 -6.17 -0.20
CA VAL A 89 4.56 -5.75 -0.70
C VAL A 89 4.28 -4.30 -0.35
N LEU A 90 3.33 -3.69 -1.04
CA LEU A 90 2.73 -2.44 -0.59
C LEU A 90 1.79 -2.70 0.58
N ILE A 91 1.94 -1.91 1.63
CA ILE A 91 0.98 -1.80 2.74
C ILE A 91 0.31 -0.43 2.67
N ILE A 92 -0.99 -0.42 2.93
CA ILE A 92 -1.77 0.81 3.13
C ILE A 92 -2.39 0.73 4.52
N GLU A 93 -2.12 1.72 5.34
CA GLU A 93 -2.56 1.77 6.74
C GLU A 93 -3.32 3.08 6.98
N HIS A 94 -4.51 2.98 7.57
CA HIS A 94 -5.28 4.14 8.00
C HIS A 94 -4.52 4.91 9.08
N THR A 95 -4.55 6.25 9.05
CA THR A 95 -3.83 7.08 10.02
C THR A 95 -4.49 7.10 11.39
N ASP A 96 -5.81 6.91 11.45
CA ASP A 96 -6.55 6.61 12.68
C ASP A 96 -6.44 5.12 13.02
N LYS A 97 -5.88 4.85 14.20
CA LYS A 97 -5.67 3.51 14.78
C LYS A 97 -6.65 3.20 15.93
N GLU A 98 -7.54 4.13 16.25
CA GLU A 98 -8.44 4.06 17.40
C GLU A 98 -9.89 3.72 17.01
N ASN A 99 -10.25 3.81 15.72
CA ASN A 99 -11.59 3.45 15.22
C ASN A 99 -11.55 2.38 14.11
N GLU A 100 -12.68 1.72 13.85
CA GLU A 100 -12.81 0.80 12.72
C GLU A 100 -12.82 1.58 11.40
N HIS A 101 -12.08 1.10 10.40
CA HIS A 101 -11.99 1.70 9.08
C HIS A 101 -12.07 0.64 7.99
N VAL A 102 -12.47 1.05 6.79
CA VAL A 102 -12.53 0.17 5.63
C VAL A 102 -11.57 0.69 4.56
N LEU A 103 -10.65 -0.19 4.14
CA LEU A 103 -9.79 0.00 2.98
C LEU A 103 -10.14 -1.06 1.94
N ASP A 104 -10.70 -0.65 0.80
CA ASP A 104 -11.19 -1.57 -0.22
C ASP A 104 -11.13 -0.96 -1.64
N ASN A 105 -11.79 -1.62 -2.61
CA ASN A 105 -11.92 -1.15 -4.00
C ASN A 105 -10.58 -0.83 -4.72
N PHE A 106 -9.56 -1.63 -4.44
CA PHE A 106 -8.25 -1.57 -5.10
C PHE A 106 -8.36 -1.88 -6.58
N THR A 107 -8.17 -0.86 -7.41
CA THR A 107 -8.39 -0.87 -8.87
C THR A 107 -7.45 0.12 -9.57
N GLY A 108 -7.71 0.41 -10.86
CA GLY A 108 -6.86 1.26 -11.68
C GLY A 108 -5.82 0.47 -12.46
N SER A 109 -5.26 1.08 -13.50
CA SER A 109 -4.34 0.42 -14.42
C SER A 109 -3.02 -0.03 -13.79
N ALA A 110 -2.65 0.54 -12.64
CA ALA A 110 -1.45 0.20 -11.89
C ALA A 110 -1.65 -0.95 -10.89
N ASN A 111 -2.91 -1.35 -10.61
CA ASN A 111 -3.22 -2.25 -9.49
C ASN A 111 -2.47 -3.58 -9.59
N ASP A 112 -2.56 -4.27 -10.73
CA ASP A 112 -1.90 -5.55 -10.96
C ASP A 112 -0.37 -5.47 -10.93
N THR A 113 0.17 -4.26 -11.12
CA THR A 113 1.61 -3.99 -11.09
C THR A 113 2.16 -3.77 -9.68
N LEU A 114 1.36 -3.26 -8.73
CA LEU A 114 1.87 -2.82 -7.42
C LEU A 114 1.11 -3.31 -6.18
N PHE A 115 -0.18 -3.65 -6.28
CA PHE A 115 -0.99 -4.05 -5.12
C PHE A 115 -1.71 -5.39 -5.35
N GLY A 116 -2.43 -5.53 -6.46
CA GLY A 116 -3.21 -6.73 -6.79
C GLY A 116 -4.44 -6.87 -5.89
N ASN A 117 -4.51 -7.96 -5.14
CA ASN A 117 -5.60 -8.23 -4.19
C ASN A 117 -5.15 -7.98 -2.75
N ILE A 118 -6.12 -7.79 -1.85
CA ILE A 118 -5.85 -7.77 -0.41
C ILE A 118 -5.39 -9.18 0.00
N LYS A 119 -4.11 -9.30 0.37
CA LYS A 119 -3.53 -10.53 0.90
C LYS A 119 -3.81 -10.69 2.39
N PHE A 120 -3.69 -9.61 3.14
CA PHE A 120 -4.05 -9.55 4.57
C PHE A 120 -4.81 -8.27 4.86
N ASN A 121 -5.82 -8.41 5.70
CA ASN A 121 -6.54 -7.34 6.36
C ASN A 121 -6.32 -7.53 7.86
N LEU A 122 -5.62 -6.59 8.50
CA LEU A 122 -5.15 -6.68 9.88
C LEU A 122 -5.35 -5.35 10.59
N SER A 123 -5.44 -5.38 11.93
CA SER A 123 -5.25 -4.17 12.73
C SER A 123 -3.80 -3.66 12.58
N PRO A 124 -3.57 -2.33 12.63
CA PRO A 124 -2.24 -1.75 12.60
C PRO A 124 -1.31 -2.33 13.67
N ARG A 125 -0.04 -2.50 13.31
CA ARG A 125 1.02 -2.85 14.26
C ARG A 125 1.77 -1.58 14.67
N ASP A 126 2.20 -1.56 15.94
CA ASP A 126 3.06 -0.50 16.49
C ASP A 126 4.53 -0.82 16.23
#